data_AF-A0A520AHD4-F1
#
_entry.id   AF-A0A520AHD4-F1
#
_cell.length_a   1.000
_cell.length_b   1.000
_cell.length_c   1.000
_cell.angle_alpha   90.00
_cell.angle_beta   90.00
_cell.angle_gamma   90.00
#
_symmetry.space_group_name_H-M   'P 1'
#
loop_
_entity.id
_entity.type
_entity.pdbx_description
1 polymer ?
#
loop_
_entity_poly.entity_id
_entity_poly.type
_entity_poly.pdbx_seq_one_letter_code
_entity_poly.pdbx_strand_id
1 'polypeptide(L)'
;VSSKVELIFNPNQADFFTEEEKALIAIKLENRIDAEGFIHIVSQEDRSQLLNKEKTIVKLIELIKKALHVSKPRKPTKTPKSVIENRLKNKTVKALKKESRKKPGLY
;
A
#
# COMPACT_ATOMS: atom_id res chain seq x y z
N VAL A 1 -7.44 -1.98 -37.30
CA VAL A 1 -7.27 -3.31 -36.68
C VAL A 1 -7.69 -3.21 -35.23
N SER A 2 -8.58 -4.08 -34.76
CA SER A 2 -8.98 -4.13 -33.34
C SER A 2 -7.96 -4.93 -32.54
N SER A 3 -6.95 -4.27 -31.95
CA SER A 3 -5.91 -4.95 -31.16
C SER A 3 -6.24 -5.02 -29.66
N LYS A 4 -7.30 -4.36 -29.19
CA LYS A 4 -7.74 -4.35 -27.78
C LYS A 4 -8.11 -5.77 -27.34
N VAL A 5 -7.59 -6.18 -26.19
CA VAL A 5 -7.92 -7.46 -25.54
C VAL A 5 -8.51 -7.18 -24.16
N GLU A 6 -9.60 -7.87 -23.85
CA GLU A 6 -10.23 -7.88 -22.53
C GLU A 6 -10.21 -9.31 -21.98
N LEU A 7 -9.85 -9.44 -20.70
CA LEU A 7 -9.88 -10.68 -19.94
C LEU A 7 -10.83 -10.48 -18.78
N ILE A 8 -11.81 -11.38 -18.70
CA ILE A 8 -12.80 -11.45 -17.64
C ILE A 8 -12.48 -12.69 -16.82
N PHE A 9 -12.27 -12.54 -15.52
CA PHE A 9 -11.91 -13.64 -14.62
C PHE A 9 -12.74 -13.60 -13.34
N ASN A 10 -13.28 -14.75 -12.94
CA ASN A 10 -14.04 -14.89 -11.69
C ASN A 10 -13.21 -15.65 -10.64
N PRO A 11 -12.67 -14.97 -9.60
CA PRO A 11 -11.93 -15.62 -8.53
C PRO A 11 -12.80 -16.50 -7.62
N ASN A 12 -14.13 -16.31 -7.57
CA ASN A 12 -15.02 -17.10 -6.70
C ASN A 12 -15.27 -18.50 -7.27
N GLN A 13 -15.37 -18.61 -8.59
CA GLN A 13 -15.56 -19.89 -9.31
C GLN A 13 -14.27 -20.70 -9.48
N ALA A 14 -13.12 -20.09 -9.17
CA ALA A 14 -11.83 -20.76 -9.23
C ALA A 14 -11.65 -21.74 -8.05
N ASP A 15 -11.51 -23.02 -8.34
CA ASP A 15 -11.27 -24.08 -7.34
C ASP A 15 -9.84 -24.08 -6.79
N PHE A 16 -8.96 -23.26 -7.37
CA PHE A 16 -7.54 -23.16 -6.98
C PHE A 16 -7.30 -22.23 -5.79
N PHE A 17 -8.31 -21.48 -5.33
CA PHE A 17 -8.21 -20.61 -4.16
C PHE A 17 -8.94 -21.20 -2.96
N THR A 18 -8.32 -21.09 -1.79
CA THR A 18 -8.99 -21.37 -0.51
C THR A 18 -10.02 -20.29 -0.17
N GLU A 19 -10.96 -20.59 0.72
CA GLU A 19 -12.01 -19.63 1.12
C GLU A 19 -11.42 -18.35 1.73
N GLU A 20 -10.35 -18.46 2.51
CA GLU A 20 -9.62 -17.31 3.06
C GLU A 20 -8.99 -16.44 1.98
N GLU A 21 -8.40 -17.06 0.95
CA GLU A 21 -7.83 -16.36 -0.19
C GLU A 21 -8.90 -15.68 -1.03
N LYS A 22 -10.05 -16.33 -1.26
CA LYS A 22 -11.20 -15.73 -1.95
C LYS A 22 -11.70 -14.50 -1.21
N ALA A 23 -11.83 -14.58 0.11
CA ALA A 23 -12.22 -13.43 0.94
C ALA A 23 -11.19 -12.30 0.88
N LEU A 24 -9.88 -12.60 0.97
CA LEU A 24 -8.81 -11.60 0.86
C LEU A 24 -8.79 -10.91 -0.50
N ILE A 25 -9.00 -11.68 -1.58
CA ILE A 25 -9.10 -11.16 -2.95
C ILE A 25 -10.30 -10.23 -3.06
N ALA A 26 -11.48 -10.63 -2.56
CA ALA A 26 -12.69 -9.80 -2.59
C ALA A 26 -12.50 -8.47 -1.84
N ILE A 27 -11.89 -8.50 -0.65
CA ILE A 27 -11.64 -7.30 0.16
C ILE A 27 -10.61 -6.38 -0.51
N LYS A 28 -9.48 -6.92 -0.99
CA LYS A 28 -8.40 -6.08 -1.54
C LYS A 28 -8.68 -5.56 -2.95
N LEU A 29 -9.50 -6.26 -3.72
CA LEU A 29 -9.85 -5.90 -5.08
C LEU A 29 -11.28 -5.36 -5.19
N GLU A 30 -11.91 -4.96 -4.09
CA GLU A 30 -13.25 -4.35 -4.04
C GLU A 30 -13.42 -3.25 -5.10
N ASN A 31 -12.42 -2.38 -5.28
CA ASN A 31 -12.45 -1.29 -6.27
C ASN A 31 -12.21 -1.73 -7.73
N ARG A 32 -11.97 -3.01 -7.98
CA ARG A 32 -11.60 -3.58 -9.30
C ARG A 32 -12.46 -4.77 -9.70
N ILE A 33 -13.41 -5.14 -8.85
CA ILE A 33 -14.35 -6.24 -9.05
C ILE A 33 -15.73 -5.64 -9.32
N ASP A 34 -16.44 -6.20 -10.29
CA ASP A 34 -17.84 -5.82 -10.56
C ASP A 34 -18.79 -6.40 -9.51
N ALA A 35 -20.03 -5.92 -9.47
CA ALA A 35 -21.04 -6.37 -8.49
C ALA A 35 -21.29 -7.90 -8.50
N GLU A 36 -20.99 -8.56 -9.62
CA GLU A 36 -21.11 -10.01 -9.81
C GLU A 36 -19.83 -10.78 -9.44
N GLY A 37 -18.75 -10.10 -9.04
CA GLY A 37 -17.50 -10.75 -8.64
C GLY A 37 -16.46 -10.91 -9.75
N PHE A 38 -16.66 -10.31 -10.93
CA PHE A 38 -15.73 -10.44 -12.06
C PHE A 38 -14.61 -9.39 -12.04
N ILE A 39 -13.39 -9.82 -12.36
CA ILE A 39 -12.23 -8.96 -12.57
C ILE A 39 -12.09 -8.72 -14.07
N HIS A 40 -12.17 -7.45 -14.46
CA HIS A 40 -11.99 -7.00 -15.84
C HIS A 40 -10.58 -6.42 -16.03
N ILE A 41 -9.78 -7.02 -16.92
CA ILE A 41 -8.46 -6.51 -17.30
C ILE A 41 -8.43 -6.25 -18.78
N VAL A 42 -8.13 -5.00 -19.13
CA VAL A 42 -8.05 -4.53 -20.52
C VAL A 42 -6.61 -4.17 -20.84
N SER A 43 -6.11 -4.62 -21.99
CA SER A 43 -4.83 -4.19 -22.56
C SER A 43 -4.99 -3.73 -24.00
N GLN A 44 -4.46 -2.54 -24.28
CA GLN A 44 -4.50 -1.89 -25.60
C GLN A 44 -3.16 -1.19 -25.94
N GLU A 45 -2.07 -1.66 -25.33
CA GLU A 45 -0.76 -1.01 -25.44
C GLU A 45 -0.09 -1.27 -26.79
N ASP A 46 -0.23 -2.48 -27.32
CA ASP A 46 0.42 -2.89 -28.55
C ASP A 46 -0.53 -2.91 -29.75
N ARG A 47 0.07 -2.81 -30.94
CA ARG A 47 -0.63 -2.97 -32.22
C ARG A 47 -0.99 -4.43 -32.54
N SER A 48 -0.40 -5.40 -31.82
CA SER A 48 -0.66 -6.83 -31.97
C SER A 48 -1.55 -7.37 -30.86
N GLN A 49 -2.57 -8.14 -31.24
CA GLN A 49 -3.47 -8.81 -30.30
C GLN A 49 -2.75 -9.88 -29.47
N LEU A 50 -1.75 -10.58 -30.04
CA LEU A 50 -0.96 -11.60 -29.32
C LEU A 50 -0.21 -10.99 -28.14
N LEU A 51 0.50 -9.88 -28.37
CA LEU A 51 1.23 -9.15 -27.33
C LEU A 51 0.26 -8.63 -26.26
N ASN A 52 -0.89 -8.08 -26.67
CA ASN A 52 -1.89 -7.62 -25.71
C ASN A 52 -2.48 -8.77 -24.88
N LYS A 53 -2.65 -9.97 -25.46
CA LYS A 53 -3.11 -11.16 -24.74
C LYS A 53 -2.11 -11.58 -23.66
N GLU A 54 -0.84 -11.68 -24.00
CA GLU A 54 0.23 -12.03 -23.05
C GLU A 54 0.31 -11.01 -21.90
N LYS A 55 0.30 -9.71 -22.24
CA LYS A 55 0.31 -8.64 -21.23
C LYS A 55 -0.89 -8.70 -20.28
N THR A 56 -2.06 -9.03 -20.79
CA THR A 56 -3.28 -9.13 -19.97
C THR A 56 -3.17 -10.26 -18.94
N ILE A 57 -2.59 -11.39 -19.34
CA ILE A 57 -2.32 -12.53 -18.45
C ILE A 57 -1.30 -12.15 -17.37
N VAL A 58 -0.20 -11.49 -17.74
CA VAL A 58 0.82 -11.04 -16.78
C VAL A 58 0.21 -10.09 -15.76
N LYS A 59 -0.59 -9.11 -16.20
CA LYS A 59 -1.30 -8.17 -15.32
C LYS A 59 -2.25 -8.88 -14.36
N LEU A 60 -2.98 -9.89 -14.83
CA LEU A 60 -3.85 -10.71 -13.98
C LEU A 60 -3.06 -11.39 -12.87
N ILE A 61 -1.96 -12.05 -13.21
CA ILE A 61 -1.13 -12.79 -12.26
C ILE A 61 -0.53 -11.83 -11.21
N GLU A 62 0.00 -10.68 -11.64
CA GLU A 62 0.53 -9.69 -10.71
C GLU A 62 -0.52 -9.13 -9.76
N LEU A 63 -1.73 -8.89 -10.27
CA LEU A 63 -2.84 -8.36 -9.50
C LEU A 63 -3.29 -9.37 -8.43
N ILE A 64 -3.43 -10.64 -8.80
CA ILE A 64 -3.75 -11.73 -7.86
C ILE A 64 -2.62 -11.88 -6.82
N LYS A 65 -1.36 -11.87 -7.23
CA LYS A 65 -0.21 -11.96 -6.29
C LYS A 65 -0.22 -10.83 -5.28
N LYS A 66 -0.50 -9.59 -5.69
CA LYS A 66 -0.60 -8.43 -4.79
C LYS A 66 -1.79 -8.57 -3.83
N ALA A 67 -2.92 -9.09 -4.31
CA ALA A 67 -4.07 -9.38 -3.47
C ALA A 67 -3.76 -10.46 -2.43
N LEU A 68 -3.08 -11.54 -2.80
CA LEU A 68 -2.74 -12.61 -1.86
C LEU A 68 -1.61 -12.25 -0.88
N HIS A 69 -0.81 -11.23 -1.17
CA HIS A 69 0.31 -10.85 -0.30
C HIS A 69 -0.15 -10.23 1.03
N VAL A 70 -0.11 -11.01 2.12
CA VAL A 70 -0.37 -10.53 3.48
C VAL A 70 0.88 -9.84 4.03
N SER A 71 0.80 -8.53 4.29
CA SER A 71 1.92 -7.79 4.88
C SER A 71 2.10 -8.17 6.35
N LYS A 72 3.35 -8.38 6.76
CA LYS A 72 3.68 -8.66 8.16
C LYS A 72 3.27 -7.47 9.03
N PRO A 73 2.54 -7.68 10.14
CA PRO A 73 2.13 -6.59 11.01
C PRO A 73 3.36 -5.84 11.53
N ARG A 74 3.32 -4.50 11.42
CA ARG A 74 4.41 -3.65 11.90
C ARG A 74 4.41 -3.64 13.43
N LYS A 75 5.57 -3.96 14.03
CA LYS A 75 5.79 -3.69 15.46
C LYS A 75 6.10 -2.20 15.64
N PRO A 76 5.38 -1.46 16.50
CA PRO A 76 5.66 -0.05 16.72
C PRO A 76 7.07 0.12 17.28
N THR A 77 7.84 1.04 16.70
CA THR A 77 9.18 1.37 17.18
C THR A 77 9.08 2.24 18.42
N LYS A 78 9.78 1.86 19.49
CA LYS A 78 9.92 2.72 20.67
C LYS A 78 10.67 3.99 20.28
N THR A 79 10.36 5.12 20.92
CA THR A 79 11.12 6.36 20.74
C THR A 79 12.59 6.13 21.13
N PRO A 80 13.56 6.46 20.26
CA PRO A 80 14.97 6.19 20.53
C PRO A 80 15.50 7.06 21.67
N LYS A 81 16.48 6.55 22.41
CA LYS A 81 17.09 7.26 23.55
C LYS A 81 17.65 8.62 23.16
N SER A 82 18.26 8.73 21.98
CA SER A 82 18.81 9.97 21.44
C SER A 82 17.77 11.08 21.32
N VAL A 83 16.54 10.77 20.92
CA VAL A 83 15.44 11.76 20.82
C VAL A 83 15.03 12.23 22.21
N ILE A 84 15.01 11.34 23.21
CA ILE A 84 14.69 11.69 24.59
C ILE A 84 15.77 12.59 25.20
N GLU A 85 17.05 12.26 25.00
CA GLU A 85 18.18 13.07 25.46
C GLU A 85 18.21 14.44 24.79
N ASN A 86 18.04 14.50 23.47
CA ASN A 86 18.00 15.75 22.73
C ASN A 86 16.84 16.64 23.20
N ARG A 87 15.68 16.07 23.49
CA ARG A 87 14.55 16.79 24.08
C ARG A 87 14.92 17.39 25.44
N LEU A 88 15.58 16.62 26.31
CA LEU A 88 16.00 17.09 27.64
C LEU A 88 17.04 18.22 27.53
N LYS A 89 18.05 18.05 26.68
CA LYS A 89 19.06 19.10 26.39
C LYS A 89 18.42 20.36 25.83
N ASN A 90 17.48 20.23 24.90
CA ASN A 90 16.76 21.38 24.35
C ASN A 90 15.88 22.07 25.40
N LYS A 91 15.29 21.29 26.33
CA LYS A 91 14.51 21.83 27.45
C LYS A 91 15.40 22.66 28.38
N THR A 92 16.59 22.18 28.75
CA THR A 92 17.52 22.90 29.63
C THR A 92 18.07 24.16 28.96
N VAL A 93 18.50 24.07 27.69
CA VAL A 93 18.97 25.23 26.92
C VAL A 93 17.90 26.31 26.81
N LYS A 94 16.63 25.93 26.57
CA LYS A 94 15.51 26.88 26.54
C LYS A 94 15.27 27.54 27.91
N ALA A 95 15.42 26.80 29.01
CA ALA A 95 15.26 27.34 30.35
C ALA A 95 16.35 28.37 30.67
N LEU A 96 17.62 28.02 30.42
CA LEU A 96 18.75 28.95 30.57
C LEU A 96 18.60 30.20 29.71
N LYS A 97 18.20 30.03 28.44
CA LYS A 97 17.94 31.16 27.53
C LYS A 97 16.81 32.07 28.02
N LYS A 98 15.79 31.53 28.69
CA LYS A 98 14.72 32.34 29.30
C LYS A 98 15.22 33.08 30.54
N GLU A 99 16.08 32.46 31.34
CA GLU A 99 16.68 33.06 32.52
C GLU A 99 17.61 34.22 32.17
N SER A 100 18.53 34.05 31.21
CA SER A 100 19.44 35.11 30.76
C SER A 100 18.74 36.29 30.10
N ARG A 101 17.48 36.14 29.68
CA ARG A 101 16.66 37.24 29.16
C ARG A 101 15.97 38.05 30.25
N LYS A 102 15.95 37.58 31.51
CA LYS A 102 15.42 38.39 32.61
C LYS A 102 16.32 39.62 32.76
N LYS A 103 15.70 40.79 32.84
CA LYS A 103 16.42 42.03 33.12
C LYS A 103 17.16 41.84 34.46
N PRO A 104 18.46 42.17 34.55
CA PRO A 104 19.15 42.15 35.83
C PRO A 104 18.37 43.06 36.79
N GLY A 105 18.08 42.55 38.00
CA GLY A 105 17.42 43.35 39.02
C GLY A 105 18.27 44.58 39.27
N LEU A 106 17.71 45.77 39.01
CA LEU A 106 18.30 46.98 39.55
C LEU A 106 18.16 46.90 41.07
N TYR A 107 19.28 47.06 41.77
CA TYR A 107 19.37 47.13 43.23
C TYR A 107 18.43 48.20 43.79
#